data_AF-F8AI31-F1
#
_entry.id   AF-F8AI31-F1
#
_cell.length_a   1.000
_cell.length_b   1.000
_cell.length_c   1.000
_cell.angle_alpha   90.00
_cell.angle_beta   90.00
_cell.angle_gamma   90.00
#
_symmetry.space_group_name_H-M   'P 1'
#
loop_
_entity.id
_entity.type
_entity.pdbx_description
1 polymer ?
#
loop_
_entity_poly.entity_id
_entity_poly.type
_entity_poly.pdbx_seq_one_letter_code
_entity_poly.pdbx_strand_id
1 'polypeptide(L)'
;MTFESIREALRQGNTKLALKIAEGIRDPFSKLRAYSFIAKRIEDDETIELTISRMFEALKGIRGEVEIVRALSLIGYTAYWVGKVRLGDKAFSDAETLANRINYLPWRALALGYIGYYLALAEPPSEALRFFEKAVLTLLRSRGPYSELVSTAIRLAGLIVSAGDETSNEKALEMYSLARDLYMEFNMRMRAKVIEEKIAFVEGVLKEKNVQIVKLLEMGDIDRAILGVRYLEPKDRIGALLEIAYWLFLHNRSDLAVAVLEDAYDAMLLYKVRPDETEIERVAYKFLKLGALEEALTLTGLLKDREKVDRLLSRIALAYAKRGDIGKALNMAEGIKNELVKRRLLRKLEELGGEEHVGHEQGLQTSGGGEKR
;
A
#
# COMPACT_ATOMS: atom_id res chain seq x y z
N MET A 1 -18.24 16.76 12.52
CA MET A 1 -18.68 17.03 11.14
C MET A 1 -17.75 18.07 10.49
N THR A 2 -16.42 17.85 10.50
CA THR A 2 -15.45 18.91 10.18
C THR A 2 -14.36 18.47 9.20
N PHE A 3 -13.74 17.31 9.39
CA PHE A 3 -12.67 16.84 8.48
C PHE A 3 -13.17 16.37 7.10
N GLU A 4 -14.32 15.69 7.04
CA GLU A 4 -14.92 15.30 5.75
C GLU A 4 -15.33 16.52 4.92
N SER A 5 -15.89 17.55 5.56
CA SER A 5 -16.24 18.81 4.87
C SER A 5 -15.01 19.55 4.34
N ILE A 6 -13.90 19.52 5.07
CA ILE A 6 -12.61 20.06 4.58
C ILE A 6 -12.12 19.26 3.37
N ARG A 7 -12.17 17.91 3.45
CA ARG A 7 -11.76 17.04 2.35
C ARG A 7 -12.59 17.31 1.10
N GLU A 8 -13.90 17.42 1.23
CA GLU A 8 -14.80 17.69 0.11
C GLU A 8 -14.53 19.05 -0.52
N ALA A 9 -14.33 20.10 0.31
CA ALA A 9 -13.96 21.42 -0.19
C ALA A 9 -12.64 21.39 -0.99
N LEU A 10 -11.63 20.63 -0.55
CA LEU A 10 -10.38 20.47 -1.27
C LEU A 10 -10.54 19.69 -2.58
N ARG A 11 -11.38 18.64 -2.61
CA ARG A 11 -11.66 17.89 -3.86
C ARG A 11 -12.30 18.77 -4.93
N GLN A 12 -13.08 19.76 -4.51
CA GLN A 12 -13.69 20.76 -5.39
C GLN A 12 -12.74 21.92 -5.75
N GLY A 13 -11.47 21.88 -5.31
CA GLY A 13 -10.50 22.96 -5.51
C GLY A 13 -10.76 24.22 -4.66
N ASN A 14 -11.68 24.16 -3.69
CA ASN A 14 -12.09 25.32 -2.89
C ASN A 14 -11.29 25.44 -1.58
N THR A 15 -10.02 25.80 -1.72
CA THR A 15 -9.10 25.98 -0.58
C THR A 15 -9.57 27.07 0.40
N LYS A 16 -10.22 28.13 -0.10
CA LYS A 16 -10.77 29.20 0.75
C LYS A 16 -11.84 28.67 1.71
N LEU A 17 -12.75 27.84 1.21
CA LEU A 17 -13.78 27.21 2.04
C LEU A 17 -13.16 26.24 3.05
N ALA A 18 -12.20 25.41 2.62
CA ALA A 18 -11.48 24.49 3.51
C ALA A 18 -10.84 25.23 4.70
N LEU A 19 -10.15 26.34 4.42
CA LEU A 19 -9.54 27.20 5.44
C LEU A 19 -10.57 27.86 6.37
N LYS A 20 -11.73 28.27 5.83
CA LYS A 20 -12.83 28.83 6.65
C LYS A 20 -13.42 27.78 7.59
N ILE A 21 -13.58 26.54 7.13
CA ILE A 21 -14.07 25.43 7.97
C ILE A 21 -13.06 25.13 9.08
N ALA A 22 -11.76 25.09 8.76
CA ALA A 22 -10.70 24.89 9.75
C ALA A 22 -10.70 25.98 10.83
N GLU A 23 -10.91 27.25 10.45
CA GLU A 23 -10.96 28.37 11.39
C GLU A 23 -12.12 28.23 12.41
N GLY A 24 -13.24 27.63 11.99
CA GLY A 24 -14.40 27.38 12.86
C GLY A 24 -14.20 26.27 13.90
N ILE A 25 -13.09 25.52 13.85
CA ILE A 25 -12.81 24.44 14.82
C ILE A 25 -12.43 25.05 16.18
N ARG A 26 -13.16 24.68 17.23
CA ARG A 26 -12.95 25.24 18.59
C ARG A 26 -11.70 24.73 19.28
N ASP A 27 -11.45 23.43 19.21
CA ASP A 27 -10.28 22.82 19.85
C ASP A 27 -8.99 23.22 19.10
N PRO A 28 -8.03 23.91 19.75
CA PRO A 28 -6.84 24.43 19.08
C PRO A 28 -5.98 23.35 18.42
N PHE A 29 -5.87 22.17 19.03
CA PHE A 29 -5.08 21.08 18.45
C PHE A 29 -5.78 20.46 17.22
N SER A 30 -7.10 20.27 17.28
CA SER A 30 -7.90 19.84 16.13
C SER A 30 -7.86 20.86 14.99
N LYS A 31 -7.87 22.16 15.31
CA LYS A 31 -7.68 23.24 14.33
C LYS A 31 -6.30 23.13 13.67
N LEU A 32 -5.24 22.92 14.45
CA LEU A 32 -3.88 22.75 13.94
C LEU A 32 -3.75 21.51 13.04
N ARG A 33 -4.39 20.39 13.40
CA ARG A 33 -4.49 19.20 12.53
C ARG A 33 -5.22 19.48 11.22
N ALA A 34 -6.28 20.28 11.25
CA ALA A 34 -7.02 20.67 10.05
C ALA A 34 -6.14 21.49 9.10
N TYR A 35 -5.39 22.47 9.63
CA TYR A 35 -4.44 23.24 8.85
C TYR A 35 -3.31 22.38 8.27
N SER A 36 -2.74 21.46 9.05
CA SER A 36 -1.77 20.47 8.54
C SER A 36 -2.34 19.66 7.37
N PHE A 37 -3.58 19.17 7.50
CA PHE A 37 -4.25 18.40 6.46
C PHE A 37 -4.45 19.20 5.16
N ILE A 38 -4.79 20.49 5.28
CA ILE A 38 -4.96 21.42 4.16
C ILE A 38 -3.62 21.73 3.50
N ALA A 39 -2.61 22.11 4.29
CA ALA A 39 -1.28 22.51 3.79
C ALA A 39 -0.65 21.42 2.91
N LYS A 40 -0.85 20.14 3.26
CA LYS A 40 -0.34 19.00 2.51
C LYS A 40 -1.09 18.66 1.21
N ARG A 41 -2.07 19.46 0.80
CA ARG A 41 -2.96 19.21 -0.35
C ARG A 41 -3.10 20.41 -1.28
N ILE A 42 -2.31 21.43 -1.03
CA ILE A 42 -2.28 22.66 -1.80
C ILE A 42 -0.89 22.77 -2.42
N GLU A 43 -0.83 23.28 -3.64
CA GLU A 43 0.44 23.46 -4.38
C GLU A 43 0.90 24.93 -4.36
N ASP A 44 0.00 25.86 -4.08
CA ASP A 44 0.28 27.29 -4.05
C ASP A 44 1.08 27.69 -2.81
N ASP A 45 2.32 28.14 -3.04
CA ASP A 45 3.28 28.52 -2.00
C ASP A 45 2.76 29.61 -1.05
N GLU A 46 2.07 30.63 -1.58
CA GLU A 46 1.52 31.72 -0.77
C GLU A 46 0.45 31.19 0.20
N THR A 47 -0.44 30.33 -0.29
CA THR A 47 -1.46 29.69 0.54
C THR A 47 -0.85 28.71 1.55
N ILE A 48 0.23 28.02 1.20
CA ILE A 48 0.99 27.17 2.14
C ILE A 48 1.53 28.02 3.29
N GLU A 49 2.17 29.15 2.99
CA GLU A 49 2.75 30.04 4.01
C GLU A 49 1.67 30.67 4.91
N LEU A 50 0.54 31.06 4.33
CA LEU A 50 -0.62 31.52 5.09
C LEU A 50 -1.16 30.41 6.01
N THR A 51 -1.27 29.18 5.52
CA THR A 51 -1.78 28.04 6.29
C THR A 51 -0.86 27.70 7.46
N ILE A 52 0.46 27.68 7.23
CA ILE A 52 1.47 27.51 8.26
C ILE A 52 1.38 28.63 9.31
N SER A 53 1.23 29.88 8.87
CA SER A 53 1.07 31.01 9.79
C SER A 53 -0.14 30.82 10.71
N ARG A 54 -1.26 30.32 10.17
CA ARG A 54 -2.45 29.98 10.97
C ARG A 54 -2.23 28.80 11.91
N MET A 55 -1.34 27.86 11.59
CA MET A 55 -0.93 26.82 12.54
C MET A 55 -0.22 27.43 13.76
N PHE A 56 0.68 28.39 13.56
CA PHE A 56 1.33 29.09 14.67
C PHE A 56 0.35 29.94 15.49
N GLU A 57 -0.68 30.52 14.87
CA GLU A 57 -1.76 31.18 15.62
C GLU A 57 -2.58 30.18 16.45
N ALA A 58 -2.92 29.02 15.89
CA ALA A 58 -3.62 27.96 16.63
C ALA A 58 -2.78 27.42 17.81
N LEU A 59 -1.45 27.34 17.64
CA LEU A 59 -0.51 26.92 18.70
C LEU A 59 -0.63 27.80 19.95
N LYS A 60 -0.86 29.12 19.80
CA LYS A 60 -1.01 30.04 20.96
C LYS A 60 -2.19 29.68 21.87
N GLY A 61 -3.20 28.99 21.33
CA GLY A 61 -4.36 28.51 22.08
C GLY A 61 -4.12 27.21 22.86
N ILE A 62 -3.01 26.50 22.60
CA ILE A 62 -2.71 25.20 23.21
C ILE A 62 -2.10 25.41 24.59
N ARG A 63 -2.56 24.65 25.58
CA ARG A 63 -2.10 24.71 26.98
C ARG A 63 -1.47 23.38 27.38
N GLY A 64 -0.49 23.45 28.29
CA GLY A 64 0.26 22.30 28.77
C GLY A 64 1.51 22.03 27.93
N GLU A 65 2.64 21.84 28.60
CA GLU A 65 3.95 21.71 27.93
C GLU A 65 3.99 20.53 26.94
N VAL A 66 3.40 19.38 27.32
CA VAL A 66 3.35 18.18 26.46
C VAL A 66 2.56 18.42 25.18
N GLU A 67 1.41 19.07 25.26
CA GLU A 67 0.57 19.34 24.08
C GLU A 67 1.19 20.43 23.20
N ILE A 68 1.92 21.40 23.78
CA ILE A 68 2.70 22.37 23.01
C ILE A 68 3.82 21.67 22.24
N VAL A 69 4.57 20.76 22.87
CA VAL A 69 5.59 19.93 22.19
C VAL A 69 4.95 19.17 21.04
N ARG A 70 3.85 18.46 21.30
CA ARG A 70 3.11 17.71 20.27
C ARG A 70 2.69 18.58 19.09
N ALA A 71 2.21 19.79 19.36
CA ALA A 71 1.78 20.72 18.33
C ALA A 71 2.94 21.28 17.51
N LEU A 72 4.07 21.61 18.15
CA LEU A 72 5.31 22.00 17.47
C LEU A 72 5.82 20.87 16.58
N SER A 73 5.80 19.62 17.05
CA SER A 73 6.18 18.46 16.25
C SER A 73 5.26 18.24 15.03
N LEU A 74 3.94 18.49 15.16
CA LEU A 74 3.01 18.47 14.03
C LEU A 74 3.28 19.59 13.02
N ILE A 75 3.64 20.79 13.49
CA ILE A 75 4.09 21.89 12.61
C ILE A 75 5.36 21.47 11.88
N GLY A 76 6.34 20.91 12.59
CA GLY A 76 7.60 20.46 12.01
C GLY A 76 7.40 19.42 10.92
N TYR A 77 6.58 18.39 11.20
CA TYR A 77 6.17 17.39 10.23
C TYR A 77 5.51 18.02 8.99
N THR A 78 4.55 18.93 9.21
CA THR A 78 3.85 19.60 8.10
C THR A 78 4.82 20.40 7.24
N ALA A 79 5.74 21.13 7.86
CA ALA A 79 6.75 21.93 7.19
C ALA A 79 7.69 21.08 6.33
N TYR A 80 8.15 19.92 6.81
CA TYR A 80 8.92 19.00 5.96
C TYR A 80 8.10 18.50 4.78
N TRP A 81 6.83 18.13 5.02
CA TRP A 81 5.96 17.61 3.96
C TRP A 81 5.83 18.62 2.81
N VAL A 82 5.66 19.91 3.12
CA VAL A 82 5.55 20.98 2.11
C VAL A 82 6.91 21.54 1.66
N GLY A 83 8.02 20.85 1.94
CA GLY A 83 9.36 21.24 1.49
C GLY A 83 10.01 22.42 2.22
N LYS A 84 9.39 22.97 3.29
CA LYS A 84 9.94 24.07 4.10
C LYS A 84 10.89 23.53 5.19
N VAL A 85 11.98 22.87 4.76
CA VAL A 85 12.93 22.12 5.60
C VAL A 85 13.41 22.90 6.83
N ARG A 86 13.90 24.13 6.64
CA ARG A 86 14.42 24.97 7.74
C ARG A 86 13.38 25.26 8.83
N LEU A 87 12.12 25.41 8.45
CA LEU A 87 11.04 25.61 9.40
C LEU A 87 10.73 24.31 10.15
N GLY A 88 10.78 23.18 9.43
CA GLY A 88 10.71 21.83 10.01
C GLY A 88 11.74 21.63 11.12
N ASP A 89 13.02 21.83 10.78
CA ASP A 89 14.16 21.72 11.70
C ASP A 89 13.96 22.59 12.94
N LYS A 90 13.56 23.86 12.73
CA LYS A 90 13.33 24.81 13.82
C LYS A 90 12.19 24.34 14.73
N ALA A 91 11.06 23.92 14.17
CA ALA A 91 9.92 23.48 14.96
C ALA A 91 10.23 22.22 15.79
N PHE A 92 10.98 21.26 15.23
CA PHE A 92 11.45 20.09 16.00
C PHE A 92 12.48 20.46 17.06
N SER A 93 13.39 21.38 16.77
CA SER A 93 14.37 21.89 17.75
C SER A 93 13.70 22.61 18.92
N ASP A 94 12.71 23.45 18.64
CA ASP A 94 11.90 24.13 19.65
C ASP A 94 11.11 23.11 20.49
N ALA A 95 10.53 22.09 19.85
CA ALA A 95 9.83 20.99 20.51
C ALA A 95 10.76 20.20 21.45
N GLU A 96 11.97 19.84 21.00
CA GLU A 96 12.95 19.12 21.82
C GLU A 96 13.41 19.97 23.01
N THR A 97 13.69 21.27 22.77
CA THR A 97 14.11 22.21 23.82
C THR A 97 13.05 22.30 24.91
N LEU A 98 11.77 22.41 24.54
CA LEU A 98 10.67 22.43 25.49
C LEU A 98 10.52 21.09 26.20
N ALA A 99 10.56 19.96 25.48
CA ALA A 99 10.45 18.63 26.07
C ALA A 99 11.51 18.39 27.15
N ASN A 100 12.78 18.76 26.88
CA ASN A 100 13.88 18.59 27.83
C ASN A 100 13.73 19.45 29.10
N ARG A 101 12.92 20.52 29.08
CA ARG A 101 12.62 21.37 30.25
C ARG A 101 11.48 20.84 31.13
N ILE A 102 10.65 19.93 30.63
CA ILE A 102 9.55 19.34 31.40
C ILE A 102 10.12 18.55 32.57
N ASN A 103 9.94 19.01 33.81
CA ASN A 103 10.56 18.39 34.99
C ASN A 103 9.97 17.02 35.31
N TYR A 104 8.68 16.84 35.09
CA TYR A 104 8.00 15.60 35.41
C TYR A 104 8.28 14.55 34.32
N LEU A 105 9.04 13.52 34.68
CA LEU A 105 9.62 12.57 33.73
C LEU A 105 8.60 11.80 32.87
N PRO A 106 7.44 11.34 33.38
CA PRO A 106 6.42 10.71 32.54
C PRO A 106 5.88 11.65 31.43
N TRP A 107 5.73 12.94 31.74
CA TRP A 107 5.32 13.94 30.75
C TRP A 107 6.43 14.23 29.75
N ARG A 108 7.68 14.32 30.21
CA ARG A 108 8.86 14.43 29.33
C ARG A 108 8.94 13.24 28.37
N ALA A 109 8.72 12.01 28.87
CA ALA A 109 8.72 10.81 28.05
C ALA A 109 7.66 10.87 26.95
N LEU A 110 6.43 11.29 27.28
CA LEU A 110 5.38 11.47 26.26
C LEU A 110 5.71 12.57 25.25
N ALA A 111 6.25 13.70 25.71
CA ALA A 111 6.67 14.79 24.84
C ALA A 111 7.73 14.32 23.82
N LEU A 112 8.74 13.58 24.28
CA LEU A 112 9.74 12.96 23.41
C LEU A 112 9.12 11.92 22.46
N GLY A 113 8.15 11.13 22.93
CA GLY A 113 7.40 10.20 22.09
C GLY A 113 6.61 10.88 20.97
N TYR A 114 6.03 12.06 21.22
CA TYR A 114 5.36 12.84 20.17
C TYR A 114 6.35 13.37 19.12
N ILE A 115 7.54 13.81 19.55
CA ILE A 115 8.62 14.19 18.62
C ILE A 115 8.99 13.00 17.73
N GLY A 116 9.26 11.83 18.34
CA GLY A 116 9.58 10.60 17.62
C GLY A 116 8.49 10.20 16.62
N TYR A 117 7.22 10.26 17.03
CA TYR A 117 6.09 9.93 16.16
C TYR A 117 6.01 10.84 14.92
N TYR A 118 6.11 12.15 15.09
CA TYR A 118 6.02 13.08 13.95
C TYR A 118 7.29 13.08 13.08
N LEU A 119 8.46 12.75 13.63
CA LEU A 119 9.65 12.48 12.83
C LEU A 119 9.52 11.22 11.99
N ALA A 120 8.90 10.16 12.52
CA ALA A 120 8.67 8.93 11.75
C ALA A 120 7.80 9.20 10.51
N LEU A 121 6.82 10.10 10.64
CA LEU A 121 6.00 10.54 9.51
C LEU A 121 6.75 11.44 8.51
N ALA A 122 7.84 12.09 8.94
CA ALA A 122 8.61 13.06 8.15
C ALA A 122 9.81 12.46 7.39
N GLU A 123 10.08 11.16 7.55
CA GLU A 123 11.07 10.34 6.80
C GLU A 123 12.53 10.19 7.28
N PRO A 124 12.99 10.62 8.48
CA PRO A 124 14.17 9.98 9.07
C PRO A 124 13.77 8.97 10.16
N PRO A 125 13.49 7.69 9.81
CA PRO A 125 13.06 6.67 10.77
C PRO A 125 14.09 6.42 11.88
N SER A 126 15.38 6.61 11.58
CA SER A 126 16.46 6.49 12.56
C SER A 126 16.39 7.56 13.65
N GLU A 127 16.05 8.81 13.28
CA GLU A 127 15.94 9.87 14.28
C GLU A 127 14.68 9.72 15.11
N ALA A 128 13.58 9.30 14.49
CA ALA A 128 12.36 8.93 15.20
C ALA A 128 12.63 7.87 16.28
N LEU A 129 13.35 6.80 15.92
CA LEU A 129 13.71 5.73 16.85
C LEU A 129 14.55 6.25 18.01
N ARG A 130 15.55 7.11 17.76
CA ARG A 130 16.36 7.76 18.80
C ARG A 130 15.50 8.50 19.84
N PHE A 131 14.48 9.23 19.38
CA PHE A 131 13.55 9.91 20.30
C PHE A 131 12.68 8.94 21.07
N PHE A 132 12.23 7.85 20.45
CA PHE A 132 11.47 6.81 21.15
C PHE A 132 12.31 6.09 22.20
N GLU A 133 13.56 5.73 21.91
CA GLU A 133 14.48 5.13 22.88
C GLU A 133 14.72 6.08 24.06
N LYS A 134 14.98 7.37 23.78
CA LYS A 134 15.12 8.41 24.81
C LYS A 134 13.84 8.55 25.65
N ALA A 135 12.67 8.47 25.02
CA ALA A 135 11.37 8.51 25.71
C ALA A 135 11.18 7.31 26.64
N VAL A 136 11.44 6.09 26.16
CA VAL A 136 11.34 4.85 26.94
C VAL A 136 12.29 4.89 28.13
N LEU A 137 13.57 5.22 27.90
CA LEU A 137 14.56 5.35 28.97
C LEU A 137 14.16 6.40 30.01
N THR A 138 13.57 7.52 29.57
CA THR A 138 13.05 8.56 30.47
C THR A 138 11.91 8.04 31.33
N LEU A 139 10.98 7.26 30.75
CA LEU A 139 9.87 6.66 31.48
C LEU A 139 10.35 5.60 32.47
N LEU A 140 11.27 4.72 32.09
CA LEU A 140 11.80 3.67 32.98
C LEU A 140 12.57 4.25 34.18
N ARG A 141 13.17 5.44 34.04
CA ARG A 141 13.81 6.17 35.15
C ARG A 141 12.82 6.96 36.01
N SER A 142 11.56 7.05 35.60
CA SER A 142 10.55 7.82 36.31
C SER A 142 10.17 7.17 37.63
N ARG A 143 9.85 8.00 38.62
CA ARG A 143 9.25 7.57 39.88
C ARG A 143 7.87 8.20 39.99
N GLY A 144 6.92 7.48 40.55
CA GLY A 144 5.54 7.96 40.71
C GLY A 144 4.56 6.81 40.92
N PRO A 145 3.26 7.13 40.99
CA PRO A 145 2.21 6.12 41.08
C PRO A 145 2.29 5.15 39.90
N TYR A 146 2.32 3.86 40.19
CA TYR A 146 2.45 2.83 39.15
C TYR A 146 1.37 2.92 38.07
N SER A 147 0.13 3.24 38.46
CA SER A 147 -1.00 3.44 37.54
C SER A 147 -0.74 4.53 36.49
N GLU A 148 -0.05 5.60 36.88
CA GLU A 148 0.29 6.70 35.98
C GLU A 148 1.43 6.31 35.04
N LEU A 149 2.45 5.62 35.55
CA LEU A 149 3.54 5.10 34.73
C LEU A 149 3.03 4.10 33.69
N VAL A 150 2.10 3.21 34.07
CA VAL A 150 1.43 2.27 33.16
C VAL A 150 0.61 3.02 32.10
N SER A 151 -0.19 4.01 32.49
CA SER A 151 -0.97 4.83 31.53
C SER A 151 -0.05 5.53 30.51
N THR A 152 1.07 6.07 31.00
CA THR A 152 2.10 6.71 30.17
C THR A 152 2.76 5.70 29.22
N ALA A 153 3.09 4.51 29.72
CA ALA A 153 3.68 3.43 28.93
C ALA A 153 2.74 2.98 27.81
N ILE A 154 1.43 2.83 28.08
CA ILE A 154 0.44 2.47 27.06
C ILE A 154 0.38 3.53 25.95
N ARG A 155 0.35 4.82 26.31
CA ARG A 155 0.33 5.92 25.33
C ARG A 155 1.61 5.94 24.50
N LEU A 156 2.77 5.82 25.14
CA LEU A 156 4.07 5.83 24.47
C LEU A 156 4.24 4.63 23.54
N ALA A 157 3.94 3.42 24.00
CA ALA A 157 3.94 2.21 23.17
C ALA A 157 2.99 2.36 21.97
N GLY A 158 1.81 2.94 22.17
CA GLY A 158 0.87 3.24 21.08
C GLY A 158 1.45 4.17 20.01
N LEU A 159 2.20 5.20 20.42
CA LEU A 159 2.89 6.10 19.49
C LEU A 159 3.99 5.36 18.70
N ILE A 160 4.78 4.52 19.39
CA ILE A 160 5.83 3.73 18.76
C ILE A 160 5.25 2.75 17.74
N VAL A 161 4.18 2.03 18.09
CA VAL A 161 3.49 1.11 17.17
C VAL A 161 2.92 1.86 15.98
N SER A 162 2.29 3.02 16.20
CA SER A 162 1.74 3.84 15.11
C SER A 162 2.85 4.35 14.18
N ALA A 163 4.04 4.65 14.71
CA ALA A 163 5.19 5.03 13.88
C ALA A 163 5.74 3.83 13.09
N GLY A 164 5.80 2.64 13.71
CA GLY A 164 6.14 1.39 13.01
C GLY A 164 5.15 1.11 11.88
N ASP A 165 3.86 1.40 12.10
CA ASP A 165 2.80 1.30 11.11
C ASP A 165 2.88 2.30 9.97
N GLU A 166 3.76 3.28 10.04
CA GLU A 166 4.00 4.22 8.95
C GLU A 166 5.36 3.97 8.29
N THR A 167 6.19 3.13 8.94
CA THR A 167 7.52 2.77 8.48
C THR A 167 7.46 1.50 7.63
N SER A 168 7.95 1.57 6.39
CA SER A 168 7.80 0.48 5.40
C SER A 168 9.08 -0.35 5.19
N ASN A 169 9.99 -0.38 6.17
CA ASN A 169 11.26 -1.09 6.11
C ASN A 169 11.58 -1.78 7.43
N GLU A 170 12.76 -2.39 7.55
CA GLU A 170 13.22 -3.12 8.74
C GLU A 170 13.17 -2.28 10.04
N LYS A 171 13.23 -0.94 9.96
CA LYS A 171 13.08 -0.08 11.15
C LYS A 171 11.72 -0.19 11.81
N ALA A 172 10.69 -0.64 11.09
CA ALA A 172 9.40 -0.97 11.70
C ALA A 172 9.55 -2.06 12.78
N LEU A 173 10.40 -3.07 12.55
CA LEU A 173 10.67 -4.14 13.53
C LEU A 173 11.36 -3.62 14.78
N GLU A 174 12.30 -2.68 14.63
CA GLU A 174 12.96 -2.01 15.77
C GLU A 174 11.94 -1.24 16.61
N MET A 175 11.03 -0.49 15.97
CA MET A 175 9.95 0.21 16.67
C MET A 175 9.00 -0.77 17.37
N TYR A 176 8.53 -1.81 16.69
CA TYR A 176 7.65 -2.80 17.33
C TYR A 176 8.34 -3.52 18.48
N SER A 177 9.62 -3.86 18.35
CA SER A 177 10.40 -4.48 19.43
C SER A 177 10.49 -3.57 20.64
N LEU A 178 10.77 -2.28 20.43
CA LEU A 178 10.81 -1.29 21.51
C LEU A 178 9.44 -1.15 22.22
N ALA A 179 8.34 -1.16 21.46
CA ALA A 179 6.99 -1.12 22.04
C ALA A 179 6.65 -2.41 22.81
N ARG A 180 7.01 -3.58 22.29
CA ARG A 180 6.86 -4.88 22.97
C ARG A 180 7.62 -4.87 24.30
N ASP A 181 8.88 -4.45 24.27
CA ASP A 181 9.74 -4.44 25.46
C ASP A 181 9.18 -3.49 26.51
N LEU A 182 8.72 -2.31 26.11
CA LEU A 182 8.03 -1.39 27.01
C LEU A 182 6.76 -2.03 27.64
N TYR A 183 5.96 -2.76 26.87
CA TYR A 183 4.83 -3.50 27.43
C TYR A 183 5.27 -4.56 28.45
N MET A 184 6.36 -5.28 28.17
CA MET A 184 6.90 -6.31 29.06
C MET A 184 7.45 -5.73 30.37
N GLU A 185 8.19 -4.62 30.32
CA GLU A 185 8.70 -3.92 31.50
C GLU A 185 7.58 -3.52 32.48
N PHE A 186 6.39 -3.21 31.94
CA PHE A 186 5.21 -2.87 32.72
C PHE A 186 4.24 -4.05 32.93
N ASN A 187 4.70 -5.29 32.75
CA ASN A 187 3.92 -6.53 32.94
C ASN A 187 2.64 -6.65 32.09
N MET A 188 2.55 -5.93 30.97
CA MET A 188 1.40 -5.94 30.06
C MET A 188 1.51 -7.07 29.01
N ARG A 189 1.65 -8.31 29.47
CA ARG A 189 1.96 -9.49 28.62
C ARG A 189 1.00 -9.68 27.44
N MET A 190 -0.29 -9.45 27.63
CA MET A 190 -1.27 -9.58 26.54
C MET A 190 -1.04 -8.56 25.42
N ARG A 191 -0.65 -7.33 25.76
CA ARG A 191 -0.32 -6.30 24.75
C ARG A 191 0.99 -6.63 24.07
N ALA A 192 2.00 -7.06 24.82
CA ALA A 192 3.28 -7.51 24.27
C ALA A 192 3.09 -8.64 23.25
N LYS A 193 2.26 -9.65 23.58
CA LYS A 193 1.95 -10.76 22.66
C LYS A 193 1.33 -10.30 21.34
N VAL A 194 0.42 -9.33 21.38
CA VAL A 194 -0.16 -8.75 20.15
C VAL A 194 0.93 -8.09 19.29
N ILE A 195 1.91 -7.44 19.91
CA ILE A 195 3.05 -6.86 19.19
C ILE A 195 4.01 -7.95 18.68
N GLU A 196 4.22 -9.04 19.41
CA GLU A 196 5.01 -10.19 18.94
C GLU A 196 4.40 -10.84 17.70
N GLU A 197 3.08 -11.03 17.66
CA GLU A 197 2.38 -11.53 16.48
C GLU A 197 2.57 -10.60 15.26
N LYS A 198 2.60 -9.29 15.50
CA LYS A 198 2.86 -8.29 14.47
C LYS A 198 4.32 -8.32 13.98
N ILE A 199 5.28 -8.45 14.90
CA ILE A 199 6.71 -8.61 14.58
C ILE A 199 6.89 -9.86 13.71
N ALA A 200 6.37 -11.01 14.13
CA ALA A 200 6.48 -12.27 13.41
C ALA A 200 5.87 -12.18 12.00
N PHE A 201 4.73 -11.48 11.86
CA PHE A 201 4.12 -11.21 10.57
C PHE A 201 5.05 -10.39 9.66
N VAL A 202 5.56 -9.25 10.14
CA VAL A 202 6.42 -8.35 9.35
C VAL A 202 7.76 -9.02 9.02
N GLU A 203 8.37 -9.75 9.96
CA GLU A 203 9.57 -10.56 9.73
C GLU A 203 9.34 -11.62 8.64
N GLY A 204 8.20 -12.32 8.69
CA GLY A 204 7.82 -13.29 7.67
C GLY A 204 7.73 -12.64 6.27
N VAL A 205 7.10 -11.46 6.19
CA VAL A 205 6.99 -10.70 4.94
C VAL A 205 8.36 -10.24 4.43
N LEU A 206 9.22 -9.68 5.29
CA LEU A 206 10.55 -9.20 4.89
C LEU A 206 11.46 -10.35 4.45
N LYS A 207 11.38 -11.50 5.12
CA LYS A 207 12.22 -12.67 4.85
C LYS A 207 11.77 -13.47 3.63
N GLU A 208 10.47 -13.76 3.53
CA GLU A 208 9.93 -14.65 2.48
C GLU A 208 9.29 -13.88 1.32
N LYS A 209 9.13 -12.56 1.45
CA LYS A 209 8.66 -11.67 0.39
C LYS A 209 7.30 -12.13 -0.17
N ASN A 210 7.22 -12.26 -1.49
CA ASN A 210 5.99 -12.65 -2.19
C ASN A 210 5.49 -14.03 -1.80
N VAL A 211 6.37 -14.92 -1.33
CA VAL A 211 5.95 -16.25 -0.84
C VAL A 211 5.04 -16.11 0.38
N GLN A 212 5.36 -15.19 1.30
CA GLN A 212 4.51 -14.94 2.46
C GLN A 212 3.14 -14.36 2.04
N ILE A 213 3.12 -13.46 1.06
CA ILE A 213 1.88 -12.88 0.54
C ILE A 213 0.99 -13.97 -0.06
N VAL A 214 1.56 -14.85 -0.88
CA VAL A 214 0.81 -15.98 -1.47
C VAL A 214 0.26 -16.92 -0.39
N LYS A 215 1.04 -17.25 0.65
CA LYS A 215 0.54 -18.06 1.78
C LYS A 215 -0.65 -17.42 2.47
N LEU A 216 -0.61 -16.09 2.71
CA LEU A 216 -1.72 -15.36 3.33
C LEU A 216 -2.98 -15.39 2.45
N LEU A 217 -2.81 -15.20 1.13
CA LEU A 217 -3.90 -15.32 0.16
C LEU A 217 -4.51 -16.73 0.13
N GLU A 218 -3.68 -17.77 0.18
CA GLU A 218 -4.15 -19.17 0.23
C GLU A 218 -4.93 -19.49 1.52
N MET A 219 -4.57 -18.85 2.63
CA MET A 219 -5.32 -18.95 3.89
C MET A 219 -6.59 -18.07 3.91
N GLY A 220 -6.81 -17.25 2.88
CA GLY A 220 -7.92 -16.29 2.81
C GLY A 220 -7.73 -15.03 3.65
N ASP A 221 -6.54 -14.80 4.22
CA ASP A 221 -6.19 -13.62 5.01
C ASP A 221 -5.77 -12.46 4.09
N ILE A 222 -6.73 -11.98 3.31
CA ILE A 222 -6.53 -10.92 2.31
C ILE A 222 -6.06 -9.61 2.95
N ASP A 223 -6.54 -9.29 4.15
CA ASP A 223 -6.20 -8.05 4.85
C ASP A 223 -4.71 -8.04 5.22
N ARG A 224 -4.19 -9.15 5.76
CA ARG A 224 -2.75 -9.27 6.03
C ARG A 224 -1.93 -9.38 4.76
N ALA A 225 -2.44 -10.02 3.70
CA ALA A 225 -1.75 -10.03 2.41
C ALA A 225 -1.54 -8.61 1.89
N ILE A 226 -2.59 -7.78 1.86
CA ILE A 226 -2.53 -6.38 1.43
C ILE A 226 -1.63 -5.57 2.36
N LEU A 227 -1.76 -5.74 3.68
CA LEU A 227 -0.89 -5.05 4.63
C LEU A 227 0.59 -5.40 4.41
N GLY A 228 0.91 -6.65 4.08
CA GLY A 228 2.27 -7.11 3.86
C GLY A 228 2.96 -6.41 2.69
N VAL A 229 2.22 -6.08 1.63
CA VAL A 229 2.74 -5.44 0.40
C VAL A 229 3.57 -4.19 0.69
N ARG A 230 3.23 -3.43 1.73
CA ARG A 230 3.94 -2.20 2.07
C ARG A 230 5.39 -2.42 2.49
N TYR A 231 5.70 -3.55 3.12
CA TYR A 231 7.05 -3.86 3.63
C TYR A 231 7.96 -4.44 2.55
N LEU A 232 7.41 -4.72 1.38
CA LEU A 232 8.17 -5.26 0.26
C LEU A 232 8.91 -4.15 -0.48
N GLU A 233 10.14 -4.47 -0.88
CA GLU A 233 10.91 -3.71 -1.86
C GLU A 233 10.13 -3.54 -3.17
N PRO A 234 10.36 -2.47 -3.95
CA PRO A 234 9.55 -2.16 -5.13
C PRO A 234 9.34 -3.34 -6.10
N LYS A 235 10.39 -4.13 -6.38
CA LYS A 235 10.29 -5.28 -7.27
C LYS A 235 9.35 -6.35 -6.73
N ASP A 236 9.52 -6.73 -5.46
CA ASP A 236 8.73 -7.76 -4.79
C ASP A 236 7.28 -7.27 -4.64
N ARG A 237 7.10 -6.01 -4.24
CA ARG A 237 5.81 -5.34 -4.12
C ARG A 237 4.95 -5.49 -5.37
N ILE A 238 5.53 -5.24 -6.55
CA ILE A 238 4.80 -5.37 -7.83
C ILE A 238 4.38 -6.83 -8.04
N GLY A 239 5.27 -7.81 -7.80
CA GLY A 239 4.92 -9.23 -7.89
C GLY A 239 3.78 -9.64 -6.95
N ALA A 240 3.78 -9.12 -5.72
CA ALA A 240 2.71 -9.32 -4.75
C ALA A 240 1.37 -8.72 -5.22
N LEU A 241 1.38 -7.52 -5.81
CA LEU A 241 0.17 -6.91 -6.38
C LEU A 241 -0.42 -7.77 -7.51
N LEU A 242 0.43 -8.33 -8.39
CA LEU A 242 -0.03 -9.23 -9.44
C LEU A 242 -0.70 -10.50 -8.87
N GLU A 243 -0.20 -11.03 -7.76
CA GLU A 243 -0.80 -12.18 -7.07
C GLU A 243 -2.13 -11.84 -6.39
N ILE A 244 -2.22 -10.66 -5.78
CA ILE A 244 -3.46 -10.16 -5.19
C ILE A 244 -4.52 -9.95 -6.28
N ALA A 245 -4.16 -9.35 -7.42
CA ALA A 245 -5.07 -9.19 -8.55
C ALA A 245 -5.59 -10.55 -9.06
N TYR A 246 -4.69 -11.54 -9.22
CA TYR A 246 -5.10 -12.90 -9.57
C TYR A 246 -6.09 -13.49 -8.56
N TRP A 247 -5.79 -13.37 -7.27
CA TRP A 247 -6.66 -13.87 -6.21
C TRP A 247 -8.03 -13.19 -6.24
N LEU A 248 -8.09 -11.87 -6.46
CA LEU A 248 -9.34 -11.13 -6.59
C LEU A 248 -10.17 -11.60 -7.78
N PHE A 249 -9.54 -11.85 -8.93
CA PHE A 249 -10.21 -12.43 -10.10
C PHE A 249 -10.79 -13.82 -9.80
N LEU A 250 -10.01 -14.69 -9.15
CA LEU A 250 -10.46 -16.03 -8.75
C LEU A 250 -11.72 -15.98 -7.87
N HIS A 251 -11.90 -14.90 -7.09
CA HIS A 251 -13.01 -14.71 -6.17
C HIS A 251 -14.10 -13.75 -6.71
N ASN A 252 -14.20 -13.59 -8.03
CA ASN A 252 -15.22 -12.75 -8.69
C ASN A 252 -15.21 -11.29 -8.21
N ARG A 253 -14.03 -10.73 -7.95
CA ARG A 253 -13.81 -9.32 -7.62
C ARG A 253 -13.03 -8.62 -8.74
N SER A 254 -13.45 -8.84 -9.99
CA SER A 254 -12.72 -8.40 -11.18
C SER A 254 -12.46 -6.89 -11.23
N ASP A 255 -13.43 -6.06 -10.82
CA ASP A 255 -13.25 -4.59 -10.80
C ASP A 255 -12.08 -4.17 -9.88
N LEU A 256 -11.99 -4.78 -8.69
CA LEU A 256 -10.88 -4.54 -7.77
C LEU A 256 -9.57 -5.11 -8.31
N ALA A 257 -9.64 -6.27 -8.97
CA ALA A 257 -8.46 -6.90 -9.54
C ALA A 257 -7.83 -6.06 -10.66
N VAL A 258 -8.65 -5.44 -11.52
CA VAL A 258 -8.20 -4.51 -12.55
C VAL A 258 -7.53 -3.30 -11.92
N ALA A 259 -8.13 -2.69 -10.88
CA ALA A 259 -7.52 -1.57 -10.17
C ALA A 259 -6.15 -1.96 -9.54
N VAL A 260 -6.04 -3.16 -8.97
CA VAL A 260 -4.76 -3.64 -8.41
C VAL A 260 -3.71 -3.93 -9.50
N LEU A 261 -4.13 -4.35 -10.70
CA LEU A 261 -3.23 -4.48 -11.84
C LEU A 261 -2.71 -3.10 -12.29
N GLU A 262 -3.58 -2.10 -12.37
CA GLU A 262 -3.20 -0.71 -12.66
C GLU A 262 -2.18 -0.19 -11.64
N ASP A 263 -2.42 -0.39 -10.35
CA ASP A 263 -1.46 -0.04 -9.29
C ASP A 263 -0.09 -0.73 -9.49
N ALA A 264 -0.09 -1.99 -9.93
CA ALA A 264 1.15 -2.71 -10.23
C ALA A 264 1.90 -2.10 -11.42
N TYR A 265 1.19 -1.64 -12.45
CA TYR A 265 1.77 -0.95 -13.61
C TYR A 265 2.33 0.41 -13.25
N ASP A 266 1.57 1.20 -12.50
CA ASP A 266 2.00 2.51 -12.02
C ASP A 266 3.25 2.38 -11.15
N ALA A 267 3.31 1.37 -10.29
CA ALA A 267 4.51 1.05 -9.53
C ALA A 267 5.72 0.68 -10.42
N MET A 268 5.52 -0.10 -11.50
CA MET A 268 6.60 -0.39 -12.46
C MET A 268 7.14 0.89 -13.13
N LEU A 269 6.25 1.83 -13.48
CA LEU A 269 6.62 3.09 -14.12
C LEU A 269 7.32 4.04 -13.14
N LEU A 270 6.74 4.21 -11.95
CA LEU A 270 7.24 5.11 -10.91
C LEU A 270 8.63 4.69 -10.43
N TYR A 271 8.79 3.41 -10.08
CA TYR A 271 10.05 2.89 -9.53
C TYR A 271 11.04 2.47 -10.61
N LYS A 272 10.63 2.44 -11.89
CA LYS A 272 11.44 1.97 -13.02
C LYS A 272 12.02 0.56 -12.81
N VAL A 273 11.28 -0.29 -12.09
CA VAL A 273 11.63 -1.69 -11.83
C VAL A 273 10.56 -2.62 -12.37
N ARG A 274 10.92 -3.89 -12.60
CA ARG A 274 9.98 -4.94 -13.01
C ARG A 274 10.17 -6.19 -12.15
N PRO A 275 9.10 -6.96 -11.88
CA PRO A 275 9.20 -8.28 -11.29
C PRO A 275 10.06 -9.22 -12.11
N ASP A 276 10.38 -10.39 -11.53
CA ASP A 276 11.04 -11.44 -12.28
C ASP A 276 10.16 -11.94 -13.45
N GLU A 277 10.75 -12.20 -14.62
CA GLU A 277 9.97 -12.67 -15.77
C GLU A 277 9.30 -14.02 -15.52
N THR A 278 9.90 -14.86 -14.68
CA THR A 278 9.31 -16.14 -14.28
C THR A 278 8.07 -15.93 -13.42
N GLU A 279 8.05 -14.87 -12.61
CA GLU A 279 6.89 -14.51 -11.81
C GLU A 279 5.77 -13.96 -12.69
N ILE A 280 6.08 -13.05 -13.62
CA ILE A 280 5.13 -12.53 -14.60
C ILE A 280 4.54 -13.67 -15.43
N GLU A 281 5.37 -14.57 -15.97
CA GLU A 281 4.94 -15.73 -16.74
C GLU A 281 4.01 -16.64 -15.92
N ARG A 282 4.35 -16.89 -14.66
CA ARG A 282 3.54 -17.72 -13.76
C ARG A 282 2.17 -17.11 -13.51
N VAL A 283 2.09 -15.80 -13.27
CA VAL A 283 0.80 -15.11 -13.06
C VAL A 283 0.00 -15.02 -14.37
N ALA A 284 0.64 -14.78 -15.51
CA ALA A 284 -0.03 -14.83 -16.82
C ALA A 284 -0.68 -16.21 -17.07
N TYR A 285 0.01 -17.30 -16.72
CA TYR A 285 -0.56 -18.65 -16.80
C TYR A 285 -1.76 -18.85 -15.87
N LYS A 286 -1.73 -18.25 -14.68
CA LYS A 286 -2.85 -18.31 -13.74
C LYS A 286 -4.09 -17.61 -14.32
N PHE A 287 -3.94 -16.39 -14.86
CA PHE A 287 -5.04 -15.68 -15.54
C PHE A 287 -5.58 -16.44 -16.76
N LEU A 288 -4.68 -16.99 -17.58
CA LEU A 288 -5.06 -17.81 -18.73
C LEU A 288 -5.93 -19.00 -18.31
N LYS A 289 -5.60 -19.68 -17.20
CA LYS A 289 -6.38 -20.81 -16.67
C LYS A 289 -7.76 -20.40 -16.16
N LEU A 290 -7.90 -19.18 -15.63
CA LEU A 290 -9.20 -18.60 -15.29
C LEU A 290 -9.99 -18.14 -16.51
N GLY A 291 -9.34 -18.08 -17.68
CA GLY A 291 -9.94 -17.58 -18.90
C GLY A 291 -10.03 -16.05 -18.93
N ALA A 292 -9.27 -15.36 -18.08
CA ALA A 292 -9.01 -13.93 -18.12
C ALA A 292 -7.94 -13.66 -19.20
N LEU A 293 -8.36 -13.75 -20.46
CA LEU A 293 -7.45 -13.82 -21.61
C LEU A 293 -6.78 -12.48 -21.91
N GLU A 294 -7.47 -11.36 -21.69
CA GLU A 294 -6.92 -10.03 -21.90
C GLU A 294 -5.84 -9.72 -20.84
N GLU A 295 -6.08 -10.06 -19.57
CA GLU A 295 -5.10 -9.89 -18.49
C GLU A 295 -3.87 -10.78 -18.72
N ALA A 296 -4.07 -12.02 -19.14
CA ALA A 296 -2.98 -12.91 -19.51
C ALA A 296 -2.16 -12.36 -20.70
N LEU A 297 -2.81 -11.74 -21.67
CA LEU A 297 -2.15 -11.10 -22.82
C LEU A 297 -1.36 -9.87 -22.39
N THR A 298 -1.94 -9.00 -21.56
CA THR A 298 -1.28 -7.80 -21.06
C THR A 298 -0.01 -8.16 -20.28
N LEU A 299 -0.07 -9.17 -19.39
CA LEU A 299 1.12 -9.66 -18.68
C LEU A 299 2.16 -10.28 -19.62
N THR A 300 1.72 -11.01 -20.65
CA THR A 300 2.62 -11.56 -21.68
C THR A 300 3.38 -10.45 -22.40
N GLY A 301 2.75 -9.30 -22.64
CA GLY A 301 3.39 -8.13 -23.25
C GLY A 301 4.50 -7.49 -22.40
N LEU A 302 4.59 -7.80 -21.10
CA LEU A 302 5.65 -7.30 -20.23
C LEU A 302 6.95 -8.10 -20.31
N LEU A 303 6.87 -9.33 -20.82
CA LEU A 303 8.01 -10.25 -20.96
C LEU A 303 8.93 -9.79 -22.09
N LYS A 304 10.24 -9.92 -21.87
CA LYS A 304 11.30 -9.64 -22.85
C LYS A 304 11.81 -10.92 -23.50
N ASP A 305 11.88 -12.02 -22.75
CA ASP A 305 12.24 -13.33 -23.30
C ASP A 305 11.24 -13.74 -24.38
N ARG A 306 11.73 -13.81 -25.61
CA ARG A 306 10.92 -14.11 -26.79
C ARG A 306 10.35 -15.51 -26.78
N GLU A 307 11.07 -16.48 -26.23
CA GLU A 307 10.57 -17.85 -26.14
C GLU A 307 9.39 -17.94 -25.17
N LYS A 308 9.48 -17.26 -24.02
CA LYS A 308 8.36 -17.16 -23.07
C LYS A 308 7.15 -16.46 -23.68
N VAL A 309 7.36 -15.32 -24.36
CA VAL A 309 6.31 -14.58 -25.07
C VAL A 309 5.61 -15.47 -26.09
N ASP A 310 6.37 -16.10 -27.00
CA ASP A 310 5.83 -16.92 -28.07
C ASP A 310 5.01 -18.12 -27.52
N ARG A 311 5.50 -18.76 -26.45
CA ARG A 311 4.78 -19.86 -25.79
C ARG A 311 3.47 -19.43 -25.15
N LEU A 312 3.46 -18.29 -24.45
CA LEU A 312 2.25 -17.76 -23.81
C LEU A 312 1.24 -17.29 -24.86
N LEU A 313 1.67 -16.52 -25.86
CA LEU A 313 0.82 -16.09 -26.98
C LEU A 313 0.16 -17.28 -27.66
N SER A 314 0.92 -18.36 -27.91
CA SER A 314 0.36 -19.58 -28.49
C SER A 314 -0.77 -20.17 -27.67
N ARG A 315 -0.61 -20.21 -26.34
CA ARG A 315 -1.64 -20.78 -25.45
C ARG A 315 -2.85 -19.85 -25.30
N ILE A 316 -2.64 -18.54 -25.28
CA ILE A 316 -3.71 -17.54 -25.26
C ILE A 316 -4.53 -17.61 -26.56
N ALA A 317 -3.86 -17.67 -27.72
CA ALA A 317 -4.50 -17.82 -29.02
C ALA A 317 -5.38 -19.09 -29.07
N LEU A 318 -4.87 -20.23 -28.59
CA LEU A 318 -5.67 -21.46 -28.49
C LEU A 318 -6.89 -21.29 -27.58
N ALA A 319 -6.78 -20.51 -26.50
CA ALA A 319 -7.91 -20.28 -25.61
C ALA A 319 -8.97 -19.37 -26.26
N TYR A 320 -8.59 -18.39 -27.06
CA TYR A 320 -9.51 -17.60 -27.90
C TYR A 320 -10.23 -18.48 -28.93
N ALA A 321 -9.48 -19.32 -29.63
CA ALA A 321 -10.03 -20.24 -30.63
C ALA A 321 -11.08 -21.18 -30.04
N LYS A 322 -10.79 -21.77 -28.86
CA LYS A 322 -11.73 -22.63 -28.13
C LYS A 322 -13.00 -21.92 -27.66
N ARG A 323 -13.01 -20.59 -27.63
CA ARG A 323 -14.18 -19.75 -27.34
C ARG A 323 -14.91 -19.28 -28.60
N GLY A 324 -14.51 -19.76 -29.78
CA GLY A 324 -15.07 -19.39 -31.08
C GLY A 324 -14.40 -18.18 -31.74
N ASP A 325 -13.42 -17.53 -31.10
CA ASP A 325 -12.73 -16.37 -31.67
C ASP A 325 -11.47 -16.79 -32.45
N ILE A 326 -11.70 -17.50 -33.56
CA ILE A 326 -10.64 -17.97 -34.47
C ILE A 326 -9.88 -16.78 -35.08
N GLY A 327 -10.57 -15.67 -35.36
CA GLY A 327 -9.97 -14.46 -35.92
C GLY A 327 -8.90 -13.87 -35.00
N LYS A 328 -9.22 -13.64 -33.72
CA LYS A 328 -8.20 -13.19 -32.75
C LYS A 328 -7.06 -14.20 -32.60
N ALA A 329 -7.37 -15.50 -32.59
CA ALA A 329 -6.35 -16.54 -32.48
C ALA A 329 -5.34 -16.52 -33.64
N LEU A 330 -5.82 -16.33 -34.87
CA LEU A 330 -4.97 -16.20 -36.06
C LEU A 330 -4.12 -14.93 -36.00
N ASN A 331 -4.71 -13.79 -35.66
CA ASN A 331 -3.97 -12.53 -35.49
C ASN A 331 -2.84 -12.66 -34.45
N MET A 332 -3.10 -13.36 -33.34
CA MET A 332 -2.05 -13.63 -32.35
C MET A 332 -0.96 -14.57 -32.88
N ALA A 333 -1.32 -15.57 -33.70
CA ALA A 333 -0.36 -16.47 -34.32
C ALA A 333 0.64 -15.75 -35.24
N GLU A 334 0.23 -14.64 -35.88
CA GLU A 334 1.11 -13.81 -36.69
C GLU A 334 2.22 -13.15 -35.86
N GLY A 335 1.92 -12.78 -34.61
CA GLY A 335 2.86 -12.18 -33.68
C GLY A 335 3.93 -13.13 -33.13
N ILE A 336 3.79 -14.44 -33.32
CA ILE A 336 4.72 -15.46 -32.82
C ILE A 336 5.94 -15.56 -33.75
N LYS A 337 7.14 -15.36 -33.21
CA LYS A 337 8.39 -15.38 -33.99
C LYS A 337 9.01 -16.76 -34.11
N ASN A 338 8.84 -17.61 -33.09
CA ASN A 338 9.34 -18.98 -33.10
C ASN A 338 8.50 -19.84 -34.05
N GLU A 339 9.07 -20.15 -35.21
CA GLU A 339 8.42 -20.92 -36.28
C GLU A 339 7.95 -22.32 -35.86
N LEU A 340 8.59 -22.95 -34.87
CA LEU A 340 8.12 -24.25 -34.36
C LEU A 340 6.86 -24.08 -33.52
N VAL A 341 6.79 -23.04 -32.70
CA VAL A 341 5.61 -22.73 -31.88
C VAL A 341 4.45 -22.29 -32.78
N LYS A 342 4.72 -21.40 -33.74
CA LYS A 342 3.73 -20.89 -34.71
C LYS A 342 3.11 -22.01 -35.54
N ARG A 343 3.92 -22.88 -36.15
CA ARG A 343 3.41 -24.00 -36.95
C ARG A 343 2.55 -24.97 -36.14
N ARG A 344 2.93 -25.26 -34.90
CA ARG A 344 2.11 -26.11 -34.01
C ARG A 344 0.78 -25.46 -33.64
N LEU A 345 0.77 -24.14 -33.45
CA LEU A 345 -0.47 -23.39 -33.20
C LEU A 345 -1.39 -23.43 -34.41
N LEU A 346 -0.91 -23.04 -35.59
CA LEU A 346 -1.73 -22.96 -36.81
C LEU A 346 -2.42 -24.28 -37.14
N ARG A 347 -1.70 -25.41 -37.06
CA ARG A 347 -2.30 -26.74 -37.25
C ARG A 347 -3.47 -27.00 -36.31
N LYS A 348 -3.34 -26.65 -35.03
CA LYS A 348 -4.42 -26.81 -34.04
C LYS A 348 -5.60 -25.87 -34.30
N LEU A 349 -5.34 -24.68 -34.84
CA LEU A 349 -6.41 -23.74 -35.21
C LEU A 349 -7.18 -24.25 -36.43
N GLU A 350 -6.49 -24.83 -37.42
CA GLU A 350 -7.13 -25.49 -38.57
C GLU A 350 -8.02 -26.66 -38.13
N GLU A 351 -7.54 -27.50 -37.20
CA GLU A 351 -8.34 -28.59 -36.62
C GLU A 351 -9.62 -28.06 -35.96
N LEU A 352 -9.52 -27.02 -35.13
CA LEU A 352 -10.66 -26.41 -34.43
C LEU A 352 -11.64 -25.69 -35.38
N GLY A 353 -11.14 -25.03 -36.44
CA GLY A 353 -11.98 -24.37 -37.45
C GLY A 353 -12.62 -25.34 -38.44
N GLY A 354 -12.03 -26.52 -38.65
CA GLY A 354 -12.58 -27.60 -39.46
C GLY A 354 -13.75 -28.32 -38.78
N GLU A 355 -13.75 -28.44 -37.45
CA GLU A 355 -14.83 -29.09 -36.69
C GLU A 355 -16.17 -28.33 -36.75
N GLU A 356 -16.18 -27.00 -36.89
CA GLU A 356 -17.41 -26.22 -37.11
C GLU A 356 -18.04 -26.47 -38.50
N HIS A 357 -17.30 -27.03 -39.46
CA HIS A 357 -17.77 -27.27 -40.83
C HIS A 357 -18.24 -28.71 -41.13
N VAL A 358 -18.19 -29.63 -40.17
CA VAL A 358 -18.57 -31.05 -40.41
C VAL A 358 -19.95 -31.43 -39.86
N GLY A 359 -20.72 -30.47 -39.34
CA GLY A 359 -22.00 -30.72 -38.66
C GLY A 359 -23.28 -30.70 -39.51
N HIS A 360 -23.22 -30.31 -40.79
CA HIS A 360 -24.43 -30.22 -41.63
C HIS A 360 -24.17 -30.63 -43.07
N GLU A 361 -23.90 -31.90 -43.34
CA GLU A 361 -24.17 -32.50 -44.67
C GLU A 361 -24.02 -34.02 -44.67
N GLN A 362 -24.78 -34.72 -43.81
CA GLN A 362 -25.10 -36.13 -44.08
C GLN A 362 -26.55 -36.43 -43.74
N GLY A 363 -27.34 -36.66 -44.78
CA GLY A 363 -28.64 -37.30 -44.67
C GLY A 363 -29.68 -36.77 -45.65
N LEU A 364 -29.58 -37.18 -46.92
CA LEU A 364 -30.73 -37.63 -47.72
C LEU A 364 -30.23 -38.21 -49.05
N GLN A 365 -29.89 -39.49 -49.03
CA GLN A 365 -30.10 -40.35 -50.18
C GLN A 365 -31.58 -40.70 -50.23
N THR A 366 -32.29 -40.31 -51.28
CA THR A 366 -33.49 -41.01 -51.73
C THR A 366 -33.30 -41.39 -53.18
N SER A 367 -33.03 -42.68 -53.38
CA SER A 367 -33.10 -43.38 -54.66
C SER A 367 -34.54 -43.84 -54.96
N GLY A 368 -34.88 -43.88 -56.25
CA GLY A 368 -36.03 -44.57 -56.84
C GLY A 368 -37.34 -43.77 -56.81
N GLY A 369 -38.02 -43.46 -57.92
CA GLY A 369 -38.21 -44.23 -59.14
C GLY A 369 -39.65 -44.74 -59.17
N GLY A 370 -40.51 -44.19 -60.02
CA GLY A 370 -41.92 -44.59 -60.12
C GLY A 370 -42.70 -43.82 -61.19
N GLU A 371 -42.71 -44.39 -62.38
CA GLU A 371 -43.41 -43.96 -63.61
C GLU A 371 -44.92 -44.31 -63.58
N LYS A 372 -45.69 -43.58 -64.41
CA LYS A 372 -47.03 -43.89 -64.98
C LYS A 372 -48.20 -43.82 -63.97
N ARG A 373 -49.34 -43.17 -64.24
CA ARG A 373 -50.07 -42.91 -65.50
C ARG A 373 -51.02 -41.73 -65.31
#